data_AF-A0A948PZW4-F1
#
_entry.id   AF-A0A948PZW4-F1
#
_cell.length_a   1.000
_cell.length_b   1.000
_cell.length_c   1.000
_cell.angle_alpha   90.00
_cell.angle_beta   90.00
_cell.angle_gamma   90.00
#
_symmetry.space_group_name_H-M   'P 1'
#
loop_
_entity.id
_entity.type
_entity.pdbx_description
1 polymer ?
#
loop_
_entity_poly.entity_id
_entity_poly.type
_entity_poly.pdbx_seq_one_letter_code
_entity_poly.pdbx_strand_id
1 'polypeptide(L)'
;MIKREHIKQAIDAIAVRNPDIGYTLDEMLGIGLIDLPSESDNIAGGDDFSFVFDGEKVLVNRVLFFSEGTVPIEQGLLIKYGELVKKQELQNKGRPFSYKDAYEEIHNAGLRLVVIHEVDFAIERLRNETGKGPLIALLERSKQEGESLDLNMESADSLVMYRGVVDDDRPAYFTCFPMCMASLMQVADMNVEFFSVRFILGCLVKGLQKNLMACVVERHIVGLIFLALKKKVFKRDLEIKFFATLRGKTWDSSWPASRPPRGVGSFLVAGVWLLWKNRMPGFKEVVLDSEVGARTFYDRVGFEQRGLSGYVLKEPKGYLLKAILGMAQNSRDLKQEGIQEIAALVRKKVKKLTKKARGERGVKERKAVIASVKECLKPGARPEFAEAALEALAKYQEKIPEAKEILTAATEGSSDERTRHATAPYH
;
A
#
# COMPACT_ATOMS: atom_id res chain seq x y z
N MET A 1 -25.44 3.79 -8.86
CA MET A 1 -26.07 2.46 -8.81
C MET A 1 -25.74 1.76 -10.11
N ILE A 2 -25.36 0.48 -10.03
CA ILE A 2 -25.16 -0.35 -11.22
C ILE A 2 -26.53 -0.65 -11.84
N LYS A 3 -26.57 -0.75 -13.16
CA LYS A 3 -27.76 -1.13 -13.92
C LYS A 3 -27.43 -2.36 -14.75
N ARG A 4 -28.45 -3.08 -15.19
CA ARG A 4 -28.30 -4.28 -16.01
C ARG A 4 -27.56 -3.99 -17.32
N GLU A 5 -27.73 -2.79 -17.89
CA GLU A 5 -27.01 -2.34 -19.08
C GLU A 5 -25.50 -2.22 -18.83
N HIS A 6 -25.07 -1.82 -17.63
CA HIS A 6 -23.64 -1.76 -17.29
C HIS A 6 -23.02 -3.16 -17.21
N ILE A 7 -23.78 -4.16 -16.72
CA ILE A 7 -23.36 -5.56 -16.70
C ILE A 7 -23.25 -6.09 -18.14
N LYS A 8 -24.25 -5.81 -18.98
CA LYS A 8 -24.22 -6.20 -20.39
C LYS A 8 -23.03 -5.58 -21.14
N GLN A 9 -22.76 -4.29 -20.94
CA GLN A 9 -21.59 -3.61 -21.50
C GLN A 9 -20.27 -4.25 -21.05
N ALA A 10 -20.16 -4.65 -19.78
CA ALA A 10 -18.99 -5.37 -19.29
C ALA A 10 -18.82 -6.75 -19.96
N ILE A 11 -19.90 -7.50 -20.12
CA ILE A 11 -19.90 -8.79 -20.82
C ILE A 11 -19.48 -8.62 -22.29
N ASP A 12 -20.03 -7.63 -22.98
CA ASP A 12 -19.67 -7.34 -24.37
C ASP A 12 -18.20 -6.96 -24.49
N ALA A 13 -17.65 -6.18 -23.55
CA ALA A 13 -16.23 -5.86 -23.50
C ALA A 13 -15.33 -7.09 -23.28
N ILE A 14 -15.76 -8.05 -22.46
CA ILE A 14 -15.08 -9.34 -22.28
C ILE A 14 -15.15 -10.16 -23.58
N ALA A 15 -16.32 -10.24 -24.20
CA ALA A 15 -16.59 -11.03 -25.40
C ALA A 15 -15.71 -10.65 -26.60
N VAL A 16 -15.33 -9.37 -26.71
CA VAL A 16 -14.41 -8.89 -27.74
C VAL A 16 -13.07 -9.64 -27.72
N ARG A 17 -12.60 -10.08 -26.54
CA ARG A 17 -11.29 -10.76 -26.40
C ARG A 17 -11.43 -12.25 -26.12
N ASN A 18 -12.43 -12.62 -25.33
CA ASN A 18 -12.73 -14.00 -24.95
C ASN A 18 -14.19 -14.30 -25.32
N PRO A 19 -14.48 -14.63 -26.60
CA PRO A 19 -15.85 -14.86 -27.07
C PRO A 19 -16.57 -15.95 -26.29
N ASP A 20 -15.88 -17.04 -25.94
CA ASP A 20 -16.46 -18.16 -25.20
C ASP A 20 -16.91 -17.74 -23.79
N ILE A 21 -16.06 -17.01 -23.07
CA ILE A 21 -16.40 -16.47 -21.74
C ILE A 21 -17.56 -15.47 -21.87
N GLY A 22 -17.49 -14.58 -22.85
CA GLY A 22 -18.53 -13.59 -23.13
C GLY A 22 -19.88 -14.24 -23.41
N TYR A 23 -19.91 -15.29 -24.22
CA TYR A 23 -21.10 -16.07 -24.54
C TYR A 23 -21.71 -16.69 -23.28
N THR A 24 -20.92 -17.39 -22.47
CA THR A 24 -21.44 -18.00 -21.23
C THR A 24 -21.96 -16.96 -20.26
N LEU A 25 -21.25 -15.84 -20.06
CA LEU A 25 -21.70 -14.77 -19.19
C LEU A 25 -23.01 -14.15 -19.68
N ASP A 26 -23.20 -14.01 -20.99
CA ASP A 26 -24.43 -13.48 -21.58
C ASP A 26 -25.61 -14.43 -21.38
N GLU A 27 -25.40 -15.75 -21.55
CA GLU A 27 -26.41 -16.76 -21.21
C GLU A 27 -26.79 -16.71 -19.72
N MET A 28 -25.79 -16.64 -18.84
CA MET A 28 -25.99 -16.53 -17.39
C MET A 28 -26.76 -15.27 -17.00
N LEU A 29 -26.48 -14.14 -17.65
CA LEU A 29 -27.27 -12.92 -17.52
C LEU A 29 -28.71 -13.16 -17.99
N GLY A 30 -28.90 -13.77 -19.16
CA GLY A 30 -30.21 -14.05 -19.77
C GLY A 30 -31.12 -14.93 -18.90
N ILE A 31 -30.57 -15.94 -18.23
CA ILE A 31 -31.32 -16.84 -17.34
C ILE A 31 -31.41 -16.35 -15.88
N GLY A 32 -30.82 -15.20 -15.56
CA GLY A 32 -30.92 -14.57 -14.23
C GLY A 32 -29.93 -15.08 -13.18
N LEU A 33 -28.87 -15.81 -13.57
CA LEU A 33 -27.77 -16.15 -12.66
C LEU A 33 -26.87 -14.95 -12.38
N ILE A 34 -26.83 -13.97 -13.28
CA ILE A 34 -26.20 -12.68 -13.06
C ILE A 34 -27.31 -11.63 -13.04
N ASP A 35 -27.41 -10.86 -11.95
CA ASP A 35 -28.46 -9.84 -11.83
C ASP A 35 -28.10 -8.70 -10.86
N LEU A 36 -29.01 -7.74 -10.70
CA LEU A 36 -28.93 -6.70 -9.69
C LEU A 36 -29.39 -7.22 -8.32
N PRO A 37 -28.83 -6.70 -7.20
CA PRO A 37 -29.29 -7.07 -5.87
C PRO A 37 -30.74 -6.61 -5.65
N SER A 38 -31.50 -7.39 -4.86
CA SER A 38 -32.87 -7.04 -4.51
C SER A 38 -32.94 -5.76 -3.66
N GLU A 39 -34.06 -5.02 -3.69
CA GLU A 39 -34.19 -3.76 -2.93
C GLU A 39 -33.99 -3.95 -1.42
N SER A 40 -34.29 -5.13 -0.88
CA SER A 40 -34.03 -5.52 0.51
C SER A 40 -32.54 -5.66 0.85
N ASP A 41 -31.69 -6.01 -0.11
CA ASP A 41 -30.24 -6.21 0.07
C ASP A 41 -29.42 -4.91 0.01
N ASN A 42 -30.06 -3.81 -0.41
CA ASN A 42 -29.46 -2.48 -0.52
C ASN A 42 -29.42 -1.72 0.81
N ILE A 43 -30.18 -2.14 1.83
CA ILE A 43 -30.30 -1.44 3.11
C ILE A 43 -29.09 -1.69 4.04
N ALA A 44 -28.30 -2.76 3.77
CA ALA A 44 -27.18 -3.19 4.62
C ALA A 44 -25.78 -2.96 4.02
N GLY A 45 -25.66 -2.47 2.78
CA GLY A 45 -24.38 -2.33 2.07
C GLY A 45 -23.82 -0.90 2.16
N GLY A 46 -22.55 -0.77 2.56
CA GLY A 46 -21.84 0.53 2.65
C GLY A 46 -21.62 1.24 1.29
N ASP A 47 -20.65 2.17 1.24
CA ASP A 47 -20.40 3.12 0.13
C ASP A 47 -20.16 2.53 -1.30
N ASP A 48 -20.06 1.21 -1.45
CA ASP A 48 -19.71 0.52 -2.70
C ASP A 48 -20.95 0.01 -3.46
N PHE A 49 -20.83 -0.11 -4.79
CA PHE A 49 -21.88 -0.73 -5.61
C PHE A 49 -21.75 -2.25 -5.59
N SER A 50 -22.77 -2.96 -6.09
CA SER A 50 -22.72 -4.42 -6.21
C SER A 50 -23.64 -4.96 -7.29
N PHE A 51 -23.36 -6.17 -7.74
CA PHE A 51 -24.26 -7.04 -8.52
C PHE A 51 -24.29 -8.44 -7.89
N VAL A 52 -25.12 -9.34 -8.41
CA VAL A 52 -25.22 -10.74 -7.96
C VAL A 52 -24.70 -11.66 -9.05
N PHE A 53 -23.93 -12.67 -8.68
CA PHE A 53 -23.43 -13.73 -9.56
C PHE A 53 -23.66 -15.08 -8.88
N ASP A 54 -24.49 -15.95 -9.47
CA ASP A 54 -24.86 -17.26 -8.95
C ASP A 54 -25.31 -17.22 -7.48
N GLY A 55 -26.14 -16.22 -7.15
CA GLY A 55 -26.62 -15.98 -5.78
C GLY A 55 -25.63 -15.30 -4.83
N GLU A 56 -24.39 -15.05 -5.26
CA GLU A 56 -23.37 -14.37 -4.46
C GLU A 56 -23.29 -12.88 -4.79
N LYS A 57 -23.20 -12.04 -3.74
CA LYS A 57 -23.03 -10.60 -3.90
C LYS A 57 -21.58 -10.27 -4.30
N VAL A 58 -21.42 -9.60 -5.43
CA VAL A 58 -20.15 -9.10 -5.94
C VAL A 58 -20.04 -7.60 -5.70
N LEU A 59 -19.01 -7.18 -4.95
CA LEU A 59 -18.76 -5.77 -4.66
C LEU A 59 -18.01 -5.09 -5.82
N VAL A 60 -18.40 -3.85 -6.10
CA VAL A 60 -17.81 -3.00 -7.14
C VAL A 60 -17.43 -1.68 -6.51
N ASN A 61 -16.12 -1.42 -6.43
CA ASN A 61 -15.60 -0.19 -5.86
C ASN A 61 -16.14 1.03 -6.61
N ARG A 62 -16.81 1.92 -5.87
CA ARG A 62 -17.50 3.09 -6.45
C ARG A 62 -16.52 4.06 -7.12
N VAL A 63 -15.34 4.24 -6.54
CA VAL A 63 -14.30 5.15 -7.08
C VAL A 63 -13.75 4.61 -8.40
N LEU A 64 -13.48 3.30 -8.47
CA LEU A 64 -13.07 2.64 -9.71
C LEU A 64 -14.17 2.72 -10.77
N PHE A 65 -15.43 2.50 -10.40
CA PHE A 65 -16.55 2.60 -11.35
C PHE A 65 -16.67 4.00 -11.97
N PHE A 66 -16.51 5.06 -11.18
CA PHE A 66 -16.55 6.42 -11.72
C PHE A 66 -15.33 6.81 -12.54
N SER A 67 -14.16 6.24 -12.25
CA SER A 67 -12.91 6.60 -12.93
C SER A 67 -12.63 5.75 -14.17
N GLU A 68 -13.07 4.49 -14.18
CA GLU A 68 -12.80 3.52 -15.25
C GLU A 68 -14.06 3.03 -15.97
N GLY A 69 -15.26 3.30 -15.47
CA GLY A 69 -16.51 2.84 -16.08
C GLY A 69 -16.86 1.40 -15.69
N THR A 70 -17.09 0.53 -16.68
CA THR A 70 -17.51 -0.88 -16.47
C THR A 70 -16.39 -1.82 -16.05
N VAL A 71 -15.13 -1.38 -16.07
CA VAL A 71 -13.94 -2.20 -15.76
C VAL A 71 -14.03 -2.98 -14.45
N PRO A 72 -14.42 -2.40 -13.29
CA PRO A 72 -14.53 -3.19 -12.07
C PRO A 72 -15.68 -4.21 -12.12
N ILE A 73 -16.68 -4.04 -13.00
CA ILE A 73 -17.70 -5.07 -13.27
C ILE A 73 -17.09 -6.18 -14.13
N GLU A 74 -16.34 -5.83 -15.19
CA GLU A 74 -15.60 -6.81 -16.02
C GLU A 74 -14.71 -7.71 -15.15
N GLN A 75 -13.93 -7.10 -14.25
CA GLN A 75 -13.03 -7.81 -13.35
C GLN A 75 -13.79 -8.72 -12.37
N GLY A 76 -14.88 -8.23 -11.79
CA GLY A 76 -15.71 -9.05 -10.89
C GLY A 76 -16.37 -10.24 -11.59
N LEU A 77 -16.84 -10.05 -12.83
CA LEU A 77 -17.40 -11.13 -13.65
C LEU A 77 -16.34 -12.19 -13.97
N LEU A 78 -15.14 -11.78 -14.37
CA LEU A 78 -14.05 -12.70 -14.68
C LEU A 78 -13.58 -13.49 -13.45
N ILE A 79 -13.47 -12.85 -12.29
CA ILE A 79 -13.14 -13.54 -11.03
C ILE A 79 -14.18 -14.62 -10.75
N LYS A 80 -15.47 -14.27 -10.73
CA LYS A 80 -16.54 -15.22 -10.43
C LYS A 80 -16.70 -16.32 -11.47
N TYR A 81 -16.49 -16.02 -12.74
CA TYR A 81 -16.45 -17.05 -13.78
C TYR A 81 -15.30 -18.04 -13.58
N GLY A 82 -14.09 -17.54 -13.29
CA GLY A 82 -12.93 -18.41 -13.04
C GLY A 82 -13.13 -19.29 -11.79
N GLU A 83 -13.72 -18.73 -10.74
CA GLU A 83 -14.13 -19.49 -9.55
C GLU A 83 -15.14 -20.59 -9.90
N LEU A 84 -16.17 -20.27 -10.69
CA LEU A 84 -17.20 -21.23 -11.12
C LEU A 84 -16.60 -22.39 -11.91
N VAL A 85 -15.76 -22.11 -12.91
CA VAL A 85 -15.10 -23.13 -13.73
C VAL A 85 -14.22 -24.02 -12.85
N LYS A 86 -13.45 -23.45 -11.93
CA LYS A 86 -12.58 -24.22 -11.05
C LYS A 86 -13.36 -25.08 -10.05
N LYS A 87 -14.46 -24.56 -9.52
CA LYS A 87 -15.38 -25.30 -8.64
C LYS A 87 -15.94 -26.54 -9.35
N GLN A 88 -16.35 -26.42 -10.61
CA GLN A 88 -16.81 -27.55 -11.42
C GLN A 88 -15.69 -28.56 -11.70
N GLU A 89 -14.48 -28.09 -12.02
CA GLU A 89 -13.30 -28.94 -12.23
C GLU A 89 -12.98 -29.82 -11.00
N LEU A 90 -13.00 -29.22 -9.80
CA LEU A 90 -12.73 -29.92 -8.55
C LEU A 90 -13.83 -30.93 -8.21
N GLN A 91 -15.10 -30.59 -8.45
CA GLN A 91 -16.23 -31.50 -8.27
C GLN A 91 -16.11 -32.73 -9.19
N ASN A 92 -15.74 -32.52 -10.46
CA ASN A 92 -15.57 -33.60 -11.44
C ASN A 92 -14.38 -34.52 -11.12
N LYS A 93 -13.34 -34.02 -10.44
CA LYS A 93 -12.16 -34.80 -10.05
C LYS A 93 -12.40 -35.74 -8.86
N GLY A 94 -13.49 -35.58 -8.10
CA GLY A 94 -13.90 -36.48 -7.03
C GLY A 94 -12.89 -36.67 -5.89
N ARG A 95 -11.89 -35.80 -5.75
CA ARG A 95 -10.85 -35.92 -4.72
C ARG A 95 -11.30 -35.29 -3.41
N PRO A 96 -10.98 -35.90 -2.25
CA PRO A 96 -11.17 -35.26 -0.96
C PRO A 96 -10.16 -34.11 -0.81
N PHE A 97 -10.65 -32.88 -0.78
CA PHE A 97 -9.86 -31.68 -0.44
C PHE A 97 -10.24 -31.20 0.96
N SER A 98 -9.31 -30.53 1.64
CA SER A 98 -9.70 -29.70 2.77
C SER A 98 -10.54 -28.54 2.23
N TYR A 99 -11.61 -28.16 2.94
CA TYR A 99 -12.50 -27.08 2.52
C TYR A 99 -11.73 -25.77 2.29
N LYS A 100 -10.70 -25.54 3.09
CA LYS A 100 -9.84 -24.35 3.02
C LYS A 100 -8.99 -24.35 1.75
N ASP A 101 -8.29 -25.45 1.47
CA ASP A 101 -7.40 -25.52 0.29
C ASP A 101 -8.22 -25.45 -1.01
N ALA A 102 -9.40 -26.10 -1.05
CA ALA A 102 -10.30 -26.01 -2.19
C ALA A 102 -10.79 -24.57 -2.43
N TYR A 103 -11.12 -23.85 -1.35
CA TYR A 103 -11.55 -22.46 -1.46
C TYR A 103 -10.43 -21.54 -1.97
N GLU A 104 -9.22 -21.64 -1.40
CA GLU A 104 -8.05 -20.87 -1.87
C GLU A 104 -7.73 -21.17 -3.34
N GLU A 105 -7.77 -22.45 -3.75
CA GLU A 105 -7.53 -22.85 -5.14
C GLU A 105 -8.59 -22.31 -6.11
N ILE A 106 -9.87 -22.33 -5.72
CA ILE A 106 -10.98 -21.77 -6.49
C ILE A 106 -10.83 -20.26 -6.65
N HIS A 107 -10.57 -19.55 -5.55
CA HIS A 107 -10.44 -18.10 -5.56
C HIS A 107 -9.22 -17.65 -6.38
N ASN A 108 -8.07 -18.30 -6.20
CA ASN A 108 -6.86 -18.02 -6.96
C ASN A 108 -7.07 -18.24 -8.47
N ALA A 109 -7.88 -19.23 -8.88
CA ALA A 109 -8.22 -19.42 -10.28
C ALA A 109 -8.99 -18.22 -10.87
N GLY A 110 -9.93 -17.65 -10.10
CA GLY A 110 -10.64 -16.42 -10.46
C GLY A 110 -9.70 -15.22 -10.60
N LEU A 111 -8.87 -14.97 -9.58
CA LEU A 111 -7.89 -13.88 -9.60
C LEU A 111 -6.89 -14.02 -10.75
N ARG A 112 -6.41 -15.24 -11.01
CA ARG A 112 -5.48 -15.53 -12.10
C ARG A 112 -6.11 -15.27 -13.46
N LEU A 113 -7.38 -15.66 -13.66
CA LEU A 113 -8.09 -15.43 -14.91
C LEU A 113 -8.20 -13.94 -15.25
N VAL A 114 -8.60 -13.11 -14.28
CA VAL A 114 -8.70 -11.66 -14.51
C VAL A 114 -7.34 -11.03 -14.79
N VAL A 115 -6.28 -11.46 -14.11
CA VAL A 115 -4.92 -10.96 -14.36
C VAL A 115 -4.45 -11.33 -15.76
N ILE A 116 -4.64 -12.57 -16.19
CA ILE A 116 -4.30 -13.01 -17.56
C ILE A 116 -5.06 -12.17 -18.59
N HIS A 117 -6.37 -12.00 -18.41
CA HIS A 117 -7.19 -11.18 -19.31
C HIS A 117 -6.68 -9.74 -19.43
N GLU A 118 -6.34 -9.10 -18.32
CA GLU A 118 -5.82 -7.73 -18.30
C GLU A 118 -4.39 -7.62 -18.86
N VAL A 119 -3.55 -8.64 -18.65
CA VAL A 119 -2.22 -8.74 -19.25
C VAL A 119 -2.32 -8.86 -20.76
N ASP A 120 -3.20 -9.71 -21.27
CA ASP A 120 -3.41 -9.88 -22.70
C ASP A 120 -3.94 -8.58 -23.33
N PHE A 121 -4.85 -7.88 -22.64
CA PHE A 121 -5.27 -6.54 -23.05
C PHE A 121 -4.11 -5.54 -23.10
N ALA A 122 -3.22 -5.54 -22.11
CA ALA A 122 -2.05 -4.67 -22.11
C ALA A 122 -1.08 -5.00 -23.25
N ILE A 123 -0.88 -6.29 -23.55
CA ILE A 123 -0.04 -6.76 -24.66
C ILE A 123 -0.61 -6.31 -26.00
N GLU A 124 -1.93 -6.46 -26.21
CA GLU A 124 -2.60 -6.04 -27.45
C GLU A 124 -2.38 -4.54 -27.71
N ARG A 125 -2.50 -3.69 -26.68
CA ARG A 125 -2.23 -2.26 -26.79
C ARG A 125 -0.78 -1.97 -27.18
N LEU A 126 0.17 -2.73 -26.64
CA LEU A 126 1.59 -2.56 -26.92
C LEU A 126 1.99 -3.04 -28.32
N ARG A 127 1.27 -4.01 -28.91
CA ARG A 127 1.56 -4.50 -30.28
C ARG A 127 1.40 -3.40 -31.34
N ASN A 128 0.58 -2.40 -31.06
CA ASN A 128 0.38 -1.25 -31.93
C ASN A 128 1.48 -0.18 -31.79
N GLU A 129 2.47 -0.37 -30.91
CA GLU A 129 3.55 0.59 -30.63
C GLU A 129 4.94 0.00 -30.95
N THR A 130 5.74 0.72 -31.74
CA THR A 130 7.11 0.30 -32.08
C THR A 130 8.04 0.31 -30.86
N GLY A 131 8.91 -0.71 -30.75
CA GLY A 131 9.94 -0.76 -29.71
C GLY A 131 9.49 -1.34 -28.36
N LYS A 132 8.27 -1.88 -28.26
CA LYS A 132 7.72 -2.47 -27.02
C LYS A 132 7.97 -3.97 -26.85
N GLY A 133 8.73 -4.60 -27.74
CA GLY A 133 9.05 -6.04 -27.71
C GLY A 133 9.53 -6.56 -26.34
N PRO A 134 10.50 -5.89 -25.66
CA PRO A 134 10.95 -6.31 -24.34
C PRO A 134 9.84 -6.28 -23.27
N LEU A 135 8.92 -5.32 -23.37
CA LEU A 135 7.81 -5.19 -22.42
C LEU A 135 6.74 -6.26 -22.64
N ILE A 136 6.45 -6.59 -23.90
CA ILE A 136 5.57 -7.71 -24.24
C ILE A 136 6.16 -9.02 -23.69
N ALA A 137 7.46 -9.24 -23.88
CA ALA A 137 8.13 -10.43 -23.35
C ALA A 137 8.10 -10.51 -21.80
N LEU A 138 8.20 -9.36 -21.11
CA LEU A 138 8.03 -9.29 -19.66
C LEU A 138 6.61 -9.71 -19.24
N LEU A 139 5.59 -9.16 -19.90
CA LEU A 139 4.19 -9.48 -19.62
C LEU A 139 3.86 -10.94 -19.91
N GLU A 140 4.32 -11.49 -21.02
CA GLU A 140 4.18 -12.91 -21.35
C GLU A 140 4.86 -13.81 -20.30
N ARG A 141 6.05 -13.44 -19.83
CA ARG A 141 6.74 -14.16 -18.76
C ARG A 141 5.94 -14.13 -17.46
N SER A 142 5.37 -12.98 -17.11
CA SER A 142 4.60 -12.84 -15.87
C SER A 142 3.40 -13.78 -15.80
N LYS A 143 2.80 -14.14 -16.95
CA LYS A 143 1.72 -15.14 -17.02
C LYS A 143 2.14 -16.55 -16.57
N GLN A 144 3.43 -16.88 -16.65
CA GLN A 144 3.97 -18.20 -16.31
C GLN A 144 4.55 -18.26 -14.89
N GLU A 145 4.57 -17.14 -14.17
CA GLU A 145 5.12 -17.08 -12.81
C GLU A 145 4.17 -17.74 -11.80
N GLY A 146 4.78 -18.25 -10.71
CA GLY A 146 4.06 -18.83 -9.58
C GLY A 146 3.30 -17.78 -8.75
N GLU A 147 2.50 -18.26 -7.81
CA GLU A 147 1.57 -17.44 -7.02
C GLU A 147 2.20 -16.85 -5.74
N SER A 148 3.48 -17.13 -5.46
CA SER A 148 4.16 -16.58 -4.28
C SER A 148 4.84 -15.25 -4.58
N LEU A 149 4.66 -14.28 -3.68
CA LEU A 149 5.40 -13.03 -3.73
C LEU A 149 6.75 -13.16 -3.03
N ASP A 150 7.79 -13.40 -3.81
CA ASP A 150 9.16 -13.36 -3.32
C ASP A 150 9.79 -12.00 -3.60
N LEU A 151 9.93 -11.19 -2.54
CA LEU A 151 10.78 -10.01 -2.60
C LEU A 151 12.22 -10.50 -2.56
N ASN A 152 12.95 -10.40 -3.68
CA ASN A 152 14.39 -10.72 -3.74
C ASN A 152 15.18 -9.74 -2.84
N MET A 153 15.22 -10.06 -1.55
CA MET A 153 15.72 -9.21 -0.47
C MET A 153 17.24 -9.07 -0.45
N GLU A 154 17.95 -10.01 -1.09
CA GLU A 154 19.42 -10.13 -1.09
C GLU A 154 20.05 -9.78 -2.45
N SER A 155 19.25 -9.50 -3.48
CA SER A 155 19.76 -9.15 -4.80
C SER A 155 20.17 -7.66 -4.89
N ALA A 156 21.19 -7.36 -5.69
CA ALA A 156 21.60 -5.98 -6.00
C ALA A 156 20.48 -5.15 -6.66
N ASP A 157 19.52 -5.82 -7.30
CA ASP A 157 18.31 -5.26 -7.92
C ASP A 157 17.08 -5.31 -6.99
N SER A 158 17.29 -5.25 -5.67
CA SER A 158 16.17 -5.29 -4.72
C SER A 158 15.19 -4.15 -5.00
N LEU A 159 13.92 -4.49 -5.23
CA LEU A 159 12.83 -3.51 -5.38
C LEU A 159 12.59 -2.71 -4.10
N VAL A 160 13.10 -3.22 -2.97
CA VAL A 160 12.92 -2.67 -1.63
C VAL A 160 13.79 -1.43 -1.47
N MET A 161 13.12 -0.29 -1.30
CA MET A 161 13.80 0.99 -1.10
C MET A 161 14.07 1.26 0.37
N TYR A 162 13.09 0.99 1.24
CA TYR A 162 13.20 1.19 2.68
C TYR A 162 12.56 0.04 3.45
N ARG A 163 13.15 -0.32 4.60
CA ARG A 163 12.64 -1.34 5.52
C ARG A 163 12.25 -0.67 6.82
N GLY A 164 11.13 -1.03 7.41
CA GLY A 164 10.71 -0.50 8.70
C GLY A 164 9.70 -1.42 9.35
N VAL A 165 8.83 -0.86 10.19
CA VAL A 165 7.80 -1.61 10.89
C VAL A 165 6.44 -0.92 10.84
N VAL A 166 5.39 -1.73 10.89
CA VAL A 166 3.98 -1.31 11.05
C VAL A 166 3.37 -2.04 12.24
N ASP A 167 2.19 -1.61 12.70
CA ASP A 167 1.50 -2.20 13.85
C ASP A 167 2.40 -2.25 15.11
N ASP A 168 2.36 -3.36 15.85
CA ASP A 168 3.24 -3.65 16.99
C ASP A 168 4.54 -4.32 16.52
N ASP A 169 5.36 -3.57 15.78
CA ASP A 169 6.70 -3.95 15.30
C ASP A 169 6.75 -5.05 14.21
N ARG A 170 5.68 -5.24 13.44
CA ARG A 170 5.68 -6.13 12.27
C ARG A 170 6.58 -5.59 11.15
N PRO A 171 7.54 -6.37 10.62
CA PRO A 171 8.39 -5.93 9.52
C PRO A 171 7.58 -5.53 8.28
N ALA A 172 7.93 -4.39 7.70
CA ALA A 172 7.30 -3.84 6.52
C ALA A 172 8.32 -3.29 5.53
N TYR A 173 7.98 -3.39 4.25
CA TYR A 173 8.85 -3.00 3.14
C TYR A 173 8.17 -1.94 2.28
N PHE A 174 8.87 -0.82 2.06
CA PHE A 174 8.50 0.17 1.07
C PHE A 174 9.26 -0.14 -0.23
N THR A 175 8.54 -0.57 -1.25
CA THR A 175 9.11 -1.11 -2.49
C THR A 175 8.46 -0.50 -3.72
N CYS A 176 9.16 -0.46 -4.86
CA CYS A 176 8.46 -0.37 -6.15
C CYS A 176 7.49 -1.54 -6.26
N PHE A 177 6.35 -1.32 -6.92
CA PHE A 177 5.38 -2.40 -7.13
C PHE A 177 6.04 -3.59 -7.84
N PRO A 178 5.99 -4.80 -7.26
CA PRO A 178 6.57 -5.98 -7.90
C PRO A 178 5.69 -6.40 -9.09
N MET A 179 6.21 -6.30 -10.31
CA MET A 179 5.44 -6.61 -11.52
C MET A 179 5.47 -8.11 -11.80
N CYS A 180 4.76 -8.88 -10.99
CA CYS A 180 4.63 -10.34 -11.08
C CYS A 180 3.17 -10.79 -10.91
N MET A 181 2.88 -12.04 -11.28
CA MET A 181 1.54 -12.62 -11.16
C MET A 181 0.97 -12.49 -9.75
N ALA A 182 1.72 -12.90 -8.73
CA ALA A 182 1.30 -12.85 -7.33
C ALA A 182 0.87 -11.44 -6.89
N SER A 183 1.62 -10.40 -7.28
CA SER A 183 1.28 -9.01 -6.91
C SER A 183 0.05 -8.49 -7.65
N LEU A 184 -0.11 -8.85 -8.93
CA LEU A 184 -1.28 -8.46 -9.72
C LEU A 184 -2.55 -9.15 -9.20
N MET A 185 -2.47 -10.43 -8.81
CA MET A 185 -3.57 -11.16 -8.16
C MET A 185 -3.95 -10.51 -6.83
N GLN A 186 -2.96 -10.11 -6.01
CA GLN A 186 -3.25 -9.37 -4.77
C GLN A 186 -3.97 -8.04 -5.05
N VAL A 187 -3.58 -7.30 -6.09
CA VAL A 187 -4.32 -6.07 -6.46
C VAL A 187 -5.76 -6.36 -6.86
N ALA A 188 -5.99 -7.44 -7.62
CA ALA A 188 -7.33 -7.86 -8.01
C ALA A 188 -8.21 -8.18 -6.79
N ASP A 189 -7.63 -8.77 -5.74
CA ASP A 189 -8.34 -9.13 -4.50
C ASP A 189 -8.55 -7.94 -3.54
N MET A 190 -7.55 -7.04 -3.43
CA MET A 190 -7.56 -5.92 -2.46
C MET A 190 -8.76 -4.96 -2.63
N ASN A 191 -9.31 -4.83 -3.85
CA ASN A 191 -10.44 -3.95 -4.21
C ASN A 191 -10.35 -2.52 -3.62
N VAL A 192 -9.14 -1.96 -3.58
CA VAL A 192 -8.88 -0.64 -3.01
C VAL A 192 -9.18 0.49 -4.01
N GLU A 193 -9.52 1.67 -3.49
CA GLU A 193 -9.77 2.87 -4.29
C GLU A 193 -8.58 3.17 -5.23
N PHE A 194 -8.87 3.57 -6.48
CA PHE A 194 -7.91 3.99 -7.53
C PHE A 194 -6.99 2.91 -8.13
N PHE A 195 -6.79 1.76 -7.48
CA PHE A 195 -5.84 0.75 -7.96
C PHE A 195 -6.56 -0.51 -8.44
N SER A 196 -6.78 -0.61 -9.74
CA SER A 196 -7.20 -1.84 -10.44
C SER A 196 -6.01 -2.51 -11.14
N VAL A 197 -6.12 -3.79 -11.51
CA VAL A 197 -5.09 -4.47 -12.32
C VAL A 197 -4.80 -3.68 -13.60
N ARG A 198 -5.86 -3.17 -14.24
CA ARG A 198 -5.79 -2.32 -15.43
C ARG A 198 -5.01 -1.02 -15.18
N PHE A 199 -5.19 -0.38 -14.03
CA PHE A 199 -4.41 0.79 -13.64
C PHE A 199 -2.91 0.47 -13.49
N ILE A 200 -2.58 -0.63 -12.82
CA ILE A 200 -1.19 -1.05 -12.58
C ILE A 200 -0.48 -1.35 -13.91
N LEU A 201 -1.10 -2.14 -14.77
CA LEU A 201 -0.58 -2.45 -16.11
C LEU A 201 -0.53 -1.19 -17.00
N GLY A 202 -1.51 -0.30 -16.88
CA GLY A 202 -1.49 1.00 -17.54
C GLY A 202 -0.29 1.87 -17.13
N CYS A 203 0.12 1.84 -15.86
CA CYS A 203 1.34 2.50 -15.40
C CYS A 203 2.58 1.90 -16.08
N LEU A 204 2.65 0.58 -16.18
CA LEU A 204 3.76 -0.11 -16.84
C LEU A 204 3.84 0.25 -18.34
N VAL A 205 2.72 0.17 -19.06
CA VAL A 205 2.64 0.51 -20.49
C VAL A 205 3.14 1.93 -20.77
N LYS A 206 2.80 2.87 -19.87
CA LYS A 206 3.21 4.28 -19.94
C LYS A 206 4.63 4.56 -19.42
N GLY A 207 5.36 3.56 -18.96
CA GLY A 207 6.71 3.73 -18.38
C GLY A 207 6.72 4.43 -17.02
N LEU A 208 5.61 4.35 -16.28
CA LEU A 208 5.40 4.98 -14.96
C LEU A 208 5.53 3.98 -13.81
N GLN A 209 6.09 2.79 -14.02
CA GLN A 209 6.23 1.76 -12.97
C GLN A 209 7.03 2.25 -11.75
N LYS A 210 8.04 3.12 -11.97
CA LYS A 210 8.85 3.70 -10.88
C LYS A 210 8.09 4.69 -10.00
N ASN A 211 6.87 5.06 -10.39
CA ASN A 211 6.02 5.96 -9.63
C ASN A 211 5.04 5.23 -8.72
N LEU A 212 4.90 3.91 -8.91
CA LEU A 212 3.98 3.07 -8.16
C LEU A 212 4.76 2.33 -7.07
N MET A 213 4.40 2.56 -5.81
CA MET A 213 5.03 1.94 -4.66
C MET A 213 4.02 1.15 -3.85
N ALA A 214 4.51 0.12 -3.18
CA ALA A 214 3.74 -0.76 -2.31
C ALA A 214 4.32 -0.79 -0.90
N CYS A 215 3.44 -0.98 0.08
CA CYS A 215 3.78 -1.43 1.42
C CYS A 215 3.55 -2.95 1.47
N VAL A 216 4.60 -3.72 1.69
CA VAL A 216 4.52 -5.18 1.79
C VAL A 216 4.83 -5.62 3.21
N VAL A 217 3.98 -6.49 3.78
CA VAL A 217 4.12 -7.11 5.10
C VAL A 217 3.91 -8.61 4.90
N GLU A 218 4.85 -9.45 5.35
CA GLU A 218 4.73 -10.92 5.26
C GLU A 218 4.34 -11.41 3.85
N ARG A 219 4.94 -10.83 2.80
CA ARG A 219 4.64 -11.13 1.37
C ARG A 219 3.24 -10.70 0.88
N HIS A 220 2.53 -9.89 1.66
CA HIS A 220 1.25 -9.31 1.28
C HIS A 220 1.35 -7.80 1.08
N ILE A 221 0.79 -7.30 -0.03
CA ILE A 221 0.61 -5.89 -0.30
C ILE A 221 -0.53 -5.38 0.58
N VAL A 222 -0.21 -4.50 1.52
CA VAL A 222 -1.18 -3.92 2.47
C VAL A 222 -1.52 -2.46 2.17
N GLY A 223 -0.85 -1.86 1.20
CA GLY A 223 -1.19 -0.54 0.69
C GLY A 223 -0.38 -0.16 -0.54
N LEU A 224 -0.93 0.77 -1.31
CA LEU A 224 -0.40 1.25 -2.57
C LEU A 224 -0.37 2.78 -2.59
N ILE A 225 0.63 3.34 -3.25
CA ILE A 225 0.76 4.78 -3.46
C ILE A 225 1.30 5.05 -4.86
N PHE A 226 0.64 5.96 -5.58
CA PHE A 226 1.08 6.41 -6.90
C PHE A 226 1.52 7.86 -6.85
N LEU A 227 2.73 8.11 -7.33
CA LEU A 227 3.38 9.42 -7.31
C LEU A 227 3.30 10.07 -8.69
N ALA A 228 3.01 11.37 -8.72
CA ALA A 228 3.03 12.18 -9.93
C ALA A 228 4.00 13.36 -9.80
N LEU A 229 4.41 13.88 -10.95
CA LEU A 229 5.28 15.05 -11.03
C LEU A 229 4.44 16.28 -11.34
N LYS A 230 4.28 17.18 -10.38
CA LYS A 230 3.56 18.45 -10.59
C LYS A 230 4.56 19.54 -10.92
N LYS A 231 4.71 19.83 -12.22
CA LYS A 231 5.56 20.92 -12.71
C LYS A 231 4.76 22.23 -12.71
N LYS A 232 5.29 23.24 -12.04
CA LYS A 232 4.87 24.64 -12.13
C LYS A 232 6.03 25.44 -12.70
N VAL A 233 5.74 26.64 -13.18
CA VAL A 233 6.77 27.60 -13.62
C VAL A 233 7.79 27.78 -12.48
N PHE A 234 9.05 27.40 -12.71
CA PHE A 234 10.18 27.36 -11.75
C PHE A 234 10.06 26.46 -10.51
N LYS A 235 9.14 25.48 -10.47
CA LYS A 235 8.96 24.59 -9.31
C LYS A 235 8.53 23.18 -9.72
N ARG A 236 9.12 22.18 -9.07
CA ARG A 236 8.74 20.77 -9.19
C ARG A 236 8.30 20.27 -7.82
N ASP A 237 7.07 19.79 -7.74
CA ASP A 237 6.52 19.18 -6.52
C ASP A 237 6.29 17.69 -6.75
N LEU A 238 6.51 16.91 -5.69
CA LEU A 238 6.21 15.49 -5.67
C LEU A 238 4.78 15.33 -5.20
N GLU A 239 3.90 14.87 -6.07
CA GLU A 239 2.48 14.71 -5.77
C GLU A 239 2.17 13.27 -5.41
N ILE A 240 1.54 13.06 -4.25
CA ILE A 240 0.85 11.81 -3.95
C ILE A 240 -0.50 11.92 -4.65
N LYS A 241 -0.62 11.30 -5.83
CA LYS A 241 -1.80 11.42 -6.66
C LYS A 241 -2.89 10.45 -6.21
N PHE A 242 -2.52 9.21 -5.92
CA PHE A 242 -3.42 8.20 -5.36
C PHE A 242 -2.73 7.47 -4.22
N PHE A 243 -3.50 7.10 -3.21
CA PHE A 243 -3.01 6.37 -2.06
C PHE A 243 -4.18 5.60 -1.43
N ALA A 244 -3.97 4.31 -1.20
CA ALA A 244 -4.96 3.46 -0.56
C ALA A 244 -4.28 2.41 0.33
N THR A 245 -4.99 2.00 1.37
CA THR A 245 -4.54 0.96 2.31
C THR A 245 -5.64 -0.06 2.46
N LEU A 246 -5.30 -1.33 2.68
CA LEU A 246 -6.28 -2.34 3.04
C LEU A 246 -7.07 -1.88 4.27
N ARG A 247 -8.38 -1.70 4.10
CA ARG A 247 -9.32 -1.33 5.18
C ARG A 247 -10.26 -2.50 5.48
N GLY A 248 -9.73 -3.67 5.79
CA GLY A 248 -10.48 -4.80 6.36
C GLY A 248 -11.69 -5.28 5.54
N LYS A 249 -11.78 -4.88 4.27
CA LYS A 249 -12.78 -5.29 3.28
C LYS A 249 -12.01 -5.87 2.09
N THR A 250 -11.41 -7.04 2.28
CA THR A 250 -11.03 -7.92 1.18
C THR A 250 -12.29 -8.59 0.66
N TRP A 251 -12.28 -9.10 -0.58
CA TRP A 251 -13.39 -9.91 -1.11
C TRP A 251 -13.68 -11.11 -0.21
N ASP A 252 -12.67 -11.53 0.55
CA ASP A 252 -12.66 -12.74 1.34
C ASP A 252 -12.56 -12.51 2.86
N SER A 253 -13.32 -13.32 3.60
CA SER A 253 -13.30 -13.50 5.06
C SER A 253 -12.37 -14.64 5.53
N SER A 254 -11.65 -15.32 4.63
CA SER A 254 -10.82 -16.49 4.93
C SER A 254 -9.35 -16.19 5.29
N TRP A 255 -8.89 -14.94 5.17
CA TRP A 255 -7.73 -14.48 5.93
C TRP A 255 -8.05 -14.68 7.41
N PRO A 256 -7.23 -15.33 8.26
CA PRO A 256 -7.54 -15.48 9.67
C PRO A 256 -7.58 -14.11 10.35
N ALA A 257 -8.72 -13.41 10.29
CA ALA A 257 -9.15 -12.27 11.11
C ALA A 257 -8.04 -11.28 11.52
N SER A 258 -6.95 -11.16 10.76
CA SER A 258 -5.82 -10.33 11.12
C SER A 258 -6.16 -8.98 10.55
N ARG A 259 -6.74 -8.15 11.41
CA ARG A 259 -7.02 -6.74 11.10
C ARG A 259 -5.85 -6.16 10.31
N PRO A 260 -6.12 -5.43 9.22
CA PRO A 260 -5.05 -4.83 8.42
C PRO A 260 -4.09 -4.08 9.33
N PRO A 261 -2.76 -4.19 9.11
CA PRO A 261 -1.78 -3.66 10.04
C PRO A 261 -2.00 -2.16 10.23
N ARG A 262 -1.91 -1.70 11.47
CA ARG A 262 -2.10 -0.28 11.77
C ARG A 262 -0.88 0.51 11.32
N GLY A 263 -1.12 1.75 10.88
CA GLY A 263 -0.02 2.67 10.54
C GLY A 263 0.53 2.52 9.11
N VAL A 264 -0.02 1.64 8.27
CA VAL A 264 0.38 1.49 6.85
C VAL A 264 0.38 2.83 6.10
N GLY A 265 -0.60 3.69 6.35
CA GLY A 265 -0.61 5.01 5.71
C GLY A 265 0.53 5.92 6.13
N SER A 266 0.86 5.96 7.42
CA SER A 266 2.03 6.70 7.90
C SER A 266 3.32 6.09 7.34
N PHE A 267 3.39 4.77 7.22
CA PHE A 267 4.52 4.06 6.62
C PHE A 267 4.72 4.43 5.14
N LEU A 268 3.67 4.39 4.33
CA LEU A 268 3.74 4.79 2.92
C LEU A 268 4.16 6.26 2.76
N VAL A 269 3.59 7.18 3.56
CA VAL A 269 4.00 8.60 3.54
C VAL A 269 5.45 8.78 4.03
N ALA A 270 5.93 7.99 4.99
CA ALA A 270 7.32 8.01 5.42
C ALA A 270 8.28 7.58 4.31
N GLY A 271 7.93 6.53 3.57
CA GLY A 271 8.69 6.08 2.40
C GLY A 271 8.77 7.15 1.31
N VAL A 272 7.66 7.85 1.04
CA VAL A 272 7.64 9.01 0.12
C VAL A 272 8.50 10.16 0.64
N TRP A 273 8.44 10.47 1.93
CA TRP A 273 9.26 11.52 2.53
C TRP A 273 10.75 11.20 2.40
N LEU A 274 11.16 9.97 2.69
CA LEU A 274 12.55 9.54 2.53
C LEU A 274 12.96 9.53 1.06
N LEU A 275 12.10 9.06 0.15
CA LEU A 275 12.36 9.13 -1.29
C LEU A 275 12.61 10.58 -1.75
N TRP A 276 11.76 11.50 -1.31
CA TRP A 276 11.90 12.93 -1.59
C TRP A 276 13.23 13.48 -1.07
N LYS A 277 13.56 13.25 0.20
CA LYS A 277 14.74 13.83 0.83
C LYS A 277 16.06 13.17 0.46
N ASN A 278 16.03 11.87 0.15
CA ASN A 278 17.24 11.10 -0.08
C ASN A 278 17.57 10.95 -1.57
N ARG A 279 16.55 10.71 -2.42
CA ARG A 279 16.76 10.28 -3.82
C ARG A 279 16.30 11.30 -4.86
N MET A 280 15.61 12.37 -4.48
CA MET A 280 14.99 13.31 -5.41
C MET A 280 15.41 14.77 -5.17
N PRO A 281 16.71 15.10 -5.33
CA PRO A 281 17.18 16.48 -5.23
C PRO A 281 16.59 17.31 -6.39
N GLY A 282 15.77 18.31 -6.07
CA GLY A 282 15.09 19.16 -7.06
C GLY A 282 13.58 19.29 -6.86
N PHE A 283 13.00 18.45 -6.00
CA PHE A 283 11.62 18.60 -5.57
C PHE A 283 11.53 19.51 -4.35
N LYS A 284 10.65 20.50 -4.42
CA LYS A 284 10.53 21.51 -3.35
C LYS A 284 9.63 21.07 -2.21
N GLU A 285 8.55 20.35 -2.50
CA GLU A 285 7.55 19.95 -1.51
C GLU A 285 6.88 18.63 -1.91
N VAL A 286 6.31 17.94 -0.92
CA VAL A 286 5.34 16.85 -1.13
C VAL A 286 3.94 17.41 -0.99
N VAL A 287 3.11 17.18 -2.01
CA VAL A 287 1.74 17.69 -2.09
C VAL A 287 0.77 16.55 -2.34
N LEU A 288 -0.51 16.78 -2.05
CA LEU A 288 -1.61 15.94 -2.49
C LEU A 288 -2.84 16.81 -2.71
N ASP A 289 -3.71 16.40 -3.63
CA ASP A 289 -5.05 16.95 -3.78
C ASP A 289 -6.00 15.96 -3.07
N SER A 290 -6.76 16.45 -2.09
CA SER A 290 -7.44 15.60 -1.11
C SER A 290 -8.90 15.36 -1.45
N GLU A 291 -9.35 14.14 -1.14
CA GLU A 291 -10.75 13.80 -0.93
C GLU A 291 -11.16 14.08 0.52
N VAL A 292 -12.39 14.58 0.71
CA VAL A 292 -12.89 15.09 2.01
C VAL A 292 -12.72 14.07 3.16
N GLY A 293 -12.82 12.77 2.87
CA GLY A 293 -12.78 11.69 3.87
C GLY A 293 -11.43 11.47 4.56
N ALA A 294 -10.31 11.87 3.97
CA ALA A 294 -8.97 11.62 4.51
C ALA A 294 -8.33 12.84 5.22
N ARG A 295 -9.04 13.97 5.30
CA ARG A 295 -8.55 15.23 5.91
C ARG A 295 -7.95 15.05 7.30
N THR A 296 -8.62 14.29 8.16
CA THR A 296 -8.15 14.02 9.54
C THR A 296 -6.84 13.25 9.56
N PHE A 297 -6.63 12.33 8.62
CA PHE A 297 -5.36 11.61 8.49
C PHE A 297 -4.25 12.56 8.02
N TYR A 298 -4.51 13.38 6.99
CA TYR A 298 -3.54 14.33 6.45
C TYR A 298 -3.05 15.33 7.50
N ASP A 299 -3.96 15.94 8.29
CA ASP A 299 -3.58 16.84 9.39
C ASP A 299 -2.73 16.12 10.45
N ARG A 300 -3.10 14.87 10.81
CA ARG A 300 -2.37 14.07 11.82
C ARG A 300 -0.93 13.75 11.41
N VAL A 301 -0.66 13.49 10.13
CA VAL A 301 0.69 13.17 9.65
C VAL A 301 1.51 14.41 9.28
N GLY A 302 0.89 15.59 9.19
CA GLY A 302 1.59 16.87 9.05
C GLY A 302 1.36 17.63 7.76
N PHE A 303 0.35 17.24 6.98
CA PHE A 303 -0.11 18.04 5.85
C PHE A 303 -0.92 19.25 6.33
N GLU A 304 -0.73 20.38 5.66
CA GLU A 304 -1.50 21.60 5.88
C GLU A 304 -2.24 21.97 4.60
N GLN A 305 -3.49 22.44 4.75
CA GLN A 305 -4.33 22.82 3.63
C GLN A 305 -3.73 24.03 2.90
N ARG A 306 -3.73 23.96 1.57
CA ARG A 306 -3.28 25.00 0.65
C ARG A 306 -4.34 25.18 -0.44
N GLY A 307 -5.06 26.29 -0.38
CA GLY A 307 -6.18 26.54 -1.29
C GLY A 307 -7.40 25.69 -0.94
N LEU A 308 -8.27 25.44 -1.94
CA LEU A 308 -9.57 24.81 -1.72
C LEU A 308 -9.45 23.31 -1.40
N SER A 309 -8.66 22.57 -2.17
CA SER A 309 -8.55 21.09 -2.06
C SER A 309 -7.11 20.58 -1.90
N GLY A 310 -6.10 21.44 -2.05
CA GLY A 310 -4.70 21.06 -2.00
C GLY A 310 -4.15 20.96 -0.58
N TYR A 311 -3.16 20.09 -0.39
CA TYR A 311 -2.45 19.90 0.86
C TYR A 311 -0.94 19.84 0.60
N VAL A 312 -0.15 20.31 1.56
CA VAL A 312 1.31 20.28 1.51
C VAL A 312 1.90 19.73 2.80
N LEU A 313 2.83 18.78 2.69
CA LEU A 313 3.53 18.24 3.86
C LEU A 313 4.55 19.26 4.35
N LYS A 314 4.23 19.96 5.45
CA LYS A 314 5.10 21.00 6.01
C LYS A 314 6.20 20.43 6.89
N GLU A 315 5.80 19.56 7.82
CA GLU A 315 6.71 18.93 8.78
C GLU A 315 6.06 17.61 9.21
N PRO A 316 6.80 16.50 9.31
CA PRO A 316 6.26 15.25 9.84
C PRO A 316 5.66 15.44 11.23
N LYS A 317 4.39 15.05 11.44
CA LYS A 317 3.68 15.10 12.72
C LYS A 317 3.23 13.70 13.16
N GLY A 318 2.88 13.58 14.44
CA GLY A 318 2.41 12.33 15.02
C GLY A 318 3.41 11.19 14.81
N TYR A 319 2.89 10.01 14.44
CA TYR A 319 3.70 8.81 14.21
C TYR A 319 4.46 8.81 12.88
N LEU A 320 4.30 9.83 12.02
CA LEU A 320 5.06 9.89 10.77
C LEU A 320 6.56 10.00 11.03
N LEU A 321 6.98 10.78 12.04
CA LEU A 321 8.41 10.88 12.37
C LEU A 321 8.97 9.54 12.88
N LYS A 322 8.22 8.82 13.73
CA LYS A 322 8.61 7.47 14.18
C LYS A 322 8.83 6.54 12.98
N ALA A 323 7.91 6.55 12.01
CA ALA A 323 8.03 5.72 10.81
C ALA A 323 9.23 6.12 9.94
N ILE A 324 9.49 7.43 9.76
CA ILE A 324 10.69 7.93 9.06
C ILE A 324 11.96 7.45 9.75
N LEU A 325 12.04 7.55 11.08
CA LEU A 325 13.21 7.12 11.85
C LEU A 325 13.44 5.60 11.74
N GLY A 326 12.39 4.80 11.94
CA GLY A 326 12.48 3.34 11.81
C GLY A 326 12.92 2.92 10.40
N MET A 327 12.45 3.60 9.35
CA MET A 327 12.93 3.38 7.99
C MET A 327 14.37 3.81 7.76
N ALA A 328 14.74 4.97 8.31
CA ALA A 328 16.05 5.56 8.13
C ALA A 328 17.15 4.74 8.83
N GLN A 329 16.86 4.16 10.00
CA GLN A 329 17.79 3.29 10.72
C GLN A 329 18.18 2.03 9.92
N ASN A 330 17.23 1.47 9.18
CA ASN A 330 17.45 0.28 8.36
C ASN A 330 17.95 0.59 6.94
N SER A 331 18.23 1.86 6.63
CA SER A 331 18.66 2.31 5.32
C SER A 331 20.16 2.57 5.29
N ARG A 332 20.89 1.79 4.50
CA ARG A 332 22.35 1.95 4.33
C ARG A 332 22.69 3.14 3.42
N ASP A 333 21.82 3.47 2.48
CA ASP A 333 22.09 4.45 1.41
C ASP A 333 21.48 5.83 1.69
N LEU A 334 21.44 6.25 2.96
CA LEU A 334 21.03 7.61 3.29
C LEU A 334 22.16 8.60 3.00
N LYS A 335 21.86 9.60 2.19
CA LYS A 335 22.73 10.74 1.93
C LYS A 335 22.81 11.67 3.14
N GLN A 336 23.93 12.39 3.24
CA GLN A 336 24.23 13.27 4.37
C GLN A 336 23.17 14.36 4.56
N GLU A 337 22.62 14.91 3.49
CA GLU A 337 21.57 15.92 3.55
C GLU A 337 20.30 15.36 4.20
N GLY A 338 19.91 14.13 3.86
CA GLY A 338 18.77 13.44 4.46
C GLY A 338 18.98 13.18 5.95
N ILE A 339 20.19 12.74 6.33
CA ILE A 339 20.57 12.50 7.73
C ILE A 339 20.49 13.79 8.54
N GLN A 340 21.07 14.88 8.04
CA GLN A 340 21.03 16.19 8.69
C GLN A 340 19.59 16.71 8.85
N GLU A 341 18.74 16.53 7.85
CA GLU A 341 17.35 16.97 7.92
C GLU A 341 16.55 16.17 8.96
N ILE A 342 16.74 14.85 9.03
CA ILE A 342 16.13 14.00 10.07
C ILE A 342 16.62 14.42 11.47
N ALA A 343 17.93 14.61 11.65
CA ALA A 343 18.50 15.06 12.92
C ALA A 343 17.95 16.44 13.35
N ALA A 344 17.80 17.37 12.40
CA ALA A 344 17.18 18.67 12.66
C ALA A 344 15.70 18.54 13.08
N LEU A 345 14.94 17.62 12.46
CA LEU A 345 13.58 17.31 12.87
C LEU A 345 13.53 16.74 14.30
N VAL A 346 14.42 15.82 14.65
CA VAL A 346 14.52 15.26 16.02
C VAL A 346 14.76 16.38 17.03
N ARG A 347 15.80 17.21 16.85
CA ARG A 347 16.09 18.34 17.76
C ARG A 347 14.88 19.29 17.90
N LYS A 348 14.22 19.60 16.77
CA LYS A 348 13.03 20.47 16.76
C LYS A 348 11.87 19.87 17.53
N LYS A 349 11.61 18.56 17.40
CA LYS A 349 10.54 17.87 18.11
C LYS A 349 10.82 17.74 19.61
N VAL A 350 12.06 17.41 20.00
CA VAL A 350 12.47 17.39 21.42
C VAL A 350 12.27 18.78 22.03
N LYS A 351 12.69 19.86 21.35
CA LYS A 351 12.43 21.23 21.81
C LYS A 351 10.93 21.51 22.02
N LYS A 352 10.04 20.97 21.18
CA LYS A 352 8.58 21.14 21.33
C LYS A 352 8.04 20.47 22.61
N LEU A 353 8.70 19.45 23.16
CA LEU A 353 8.31 18.82 24.43
C LEU A 353 8.44 19.76 25.64
N THR A 354 9.18 20.86 25.53
CA THR A 354 9.24 21.89 26.59
C THR A 354 7.90 22.60 26.83
N LYS A 355 6.97 22.51 25.86
CA LYS A 355 5.63 23.08 25.99
C LYS A 355 4.70 22.08 26.68
N LYS A 356 3.88 22.56 27.62
CA LYS A 356 2.82 21.75 28.24
C LYS A 356 1.81 21.30 27.19
N ALA A 357 1.49 20.02 27.17
CA ALA A 357 0.43 19.48 26.34
C ALA A 357 -0.92 20.02 26.83
N ARG A 358 -1.75 20.53 25.92
CA ARG A 358 -3.11 21.01 26.21
C ARG A 358 -4.12 20.18 25.40
N GLY A 359 -5.13 19.66 26.09
CA GLY A 359 -6.17 18.82 25.49
C GLY A 359 -5.67 17.47 24.99
N GLU A 360 -6.62 16.62 24.60
CA GLU A 360 -6.36 15.24 24.16
C GLU A 360 -5.42 15.17 22.95
N ARG A 361 -5.58 16.09 21.99
CA ARG A 361 -4.72 16.19 20.80
C ARG A 361 -3.27 16.48 21.17
N GLY A 362 -3.03 17.39 22.11
CA GLY A 362 -1.68 17.73 22.58
C GLY A 362 -1.00 16.57 23.32
N VAL A 363 -1.77 15.80 24.11
CA VAL A 363 -1.27 14.60 24.80
C VAL A 363 -0.87 13.53 23.79
N LYS A 364 -1.71 13.27 22.78
CA LYS A 364 -1.40 12.31 21.69
C LYS A 364 -0.16 12.73 20.89
N GLU A 365 0.00 14.01 20.58
CA GLU A 365 1.19 14.52 19.89
C GLU A 365 2.45 14.37 20.76
N ARG A 366 2.37 14.69 22.05
CA ARG A 366 3.49 14.49 23.00
C ARG A 366 3.92 13.03 23.05
N LYS A 367 2.97 12.10 23.18
CA LYS A 367 3.24 10.65 23.18
C LYS A 367 3.95 10.20 21.90
N ALA A 368 3.52 10.69 20.74
CA ALA A 368 4.14 10.35 19.46
C ALA A 368 5.57 10.89 19.34
N VAL A 369 5.84 12.10 19.86
CA VAL A 369 7.20 12.66 19.91
C VAL A 369 8.09 11.83 20.84
N ILE A 370 7.60 11.46 22.03
CA ILE A 370 8.35 10.59 22.95
C ILE A 370 8.66 9.23 22.29
N ALA A 371 7.70 8.63 21.60
CA ALA A 371 7.92 7.38 20.86
C ALA A 371 8.99 7.54 19.77
N SER A 372 9.03 8.68 19.07
CA SER A 372 10.06 8.97 18.07
C SER A 372 11.45 9.15 18.71
N VAL A 373 11.52 9.78 19.89
CA VAL A 373 12.77 9.92 20.64
C VAL A 373 13.27 8.57 21.12
N LYS A 374 12.39 7.71 21.67
CA LYS A 374 12.74 6.35 22.06
C LYS A 374 13.23 5.53 20.87
N GLU A 375 12.63 5.71 19.69
CA GLU A 375 13.11 5.08 18.45
C GLU A 375 14.57 5.45 18.14
N CYS A 376 14.96 6.73 18.33
CA CYS A 376 16.34 7.20 18.10
C CYS A 376 17.37 6.58 19.07
N LEU A 377 16.91 6.04 20.20
CA LEU A 377 17.75 5.55 21.29
C LEU A 377 17.71 4.02 21.42
N LYS A 378 17.08 3.32 20.46
CA LYS A 378 17.10 1.86 20.43
C LYS A 378 18.53 1.32 20.22
N PRO A 379 18.84 0.11 20.72
CA PRO A 379 20.09 -0.56 20.37
C PRO A 379 20.26 -0.67 18.84
N GLY A 380 21.47 -0.41 18.35
CA GLY A 380 21.75 -0.37 16.91
C GLY A 380 21.18 0.83 16.14
N ALA A 381 20.61 1.82 16.82
CA ALA A 381 20.15 3.05 16.17
C ALA A 381 21.31 3.84 15.55
N ARG A 382 21.00 4.59 14.49
CA ARG A 382 21.98 5.42 13.78
C ARG A 382 22.57 6.49 14.72
N PRO A 383 23.91 6.62 14.83
CA PRO A 383 24.55 7.52 15.80
C PRO A 383 24.08 8.97 15.68
N GLU A 384 23.91 9.48 14.46
CA GLU A 384 23.57 10.89 14.24
C GLU A 384 22.16 11.24 14.77
N PHE A 385 21.24 10.27 14.79
CA PHE A 385 19.90 10.46 15.33
C PHE A 385 19.89 10.32 16.85
N ALA A 386 20.67 9.37 17.38
CA ALA A 386 20.84 9.18 18.82
C ALA A 386 21.49 10.42 19.45
N GLU A 387 22.59 10.92 18.88
CA GLU A 387 23.27 12.15 19.31
C GLU A 387 22.31 13.34 19.27
N ALA A 388 21.60 13.55 18.17
CA ALA A 388 20.64 14.64 18.05
C ALA A 388 19.53 14.59 19.12
N ALA A 389 19.09 13.38 19.50
CA ALA A 389 18.11 13.18 20.56
C ALA A 389 18.72 13.46 21.95
N LEU A 390 19.89 12.89 22.25
CA LEU A 390 20.59 13.02 23.54
C LEU A 390 21.00 14.47 23.81
N GLU A 391 21.61 15.15 22.83
CA GLU A 391 21.99 16.57 22.92
C GLU A 391 20.77 17.44 23.25
N ALA A 392 19.66 17.22 22.56
CA ALA A 392 18.44 18.00 22.74
C ALA A 392 17.77 17.69 24.09
N LEU A 393 17.76 16.43 24.53
CA LEU A 393 17.22 16.03 25.83
C LEU A 393 18.05 16.61 26.97
N ALA A 394 19.38 16.51 26.91
CA ALA A 394 20.28 17.09 27.92
C ALA A 394 20.09 18.61 28.01
N LYS A 395 20.01 19.30 26.87
CA LYS A 395 19.79 20.75 26.81
C LYS A 395 18.47 21.20 27.44
N TYR A 396 17.43 20.36 27.40
CA TYR A 396 16.09 20.69 27.86
C TYR A 396 15.61 19.84 29.04
N GLN A 397 16.52 19.16 29.74
CA GLN A 397 16.23 18.17 30.77
C GLN A 397 15.30 18.70 31.87
N GLU A 398 15.58 19.90 32.37
CA GLU A 398 14.79 20.55 33.43
C GLU A 398 13.39 21.02 32.96
N LYS A 399 13.16 21.10 31.66
CA LYS A 399 11.88 21.59 31.07
C LYS A 399 11.02 20.47 30.50
N ILE A 400 11.55 19.25 30.40
CA ILE A 400 10.86 18.09 29.84
C ILE A 400 10.71 17.06 30.98
N PRO A 401 9.50 16.86 31.52
CA PRO A 401 9.26 15.92 32.62
C PRO A 401 9.83 14.51 32.39
N GLU A 402 9.73 14.00 31.16
CA GLU A 402 10.14 12.65 30.78
C GLU A 402 11.65 12.55 30.46
N ALA A 403 12.41 13.66 30.43
CA ALA A 403 13.78 13.64 29.95
C ALA A 403 14.72 12.79 30.82
N LYS A 404 14.57 12.85 32.15
CA LYS A 404 15.40 12.05 33.07
C LYS A 404 15.17 10.56 32.85
N GLU A 405 13.92 10.11 32.80
CA GLU A 405 13.55 8.71 32.54
C GLU A 405 14.10 8.22 31.20
N ILE A 406 13.96 9.01 30.13
CA ILE A 406 14.45 8.64 28.79
C ILE A 406 15.97 8.55 28.75
N LEU A 407 16.68 9.49 29.39
CA LEU A 407 18.14 9.48 29.45
C LEU A 407 18.68 8.28 30.23
N THR A 408 18.08 7.96 31.39
CA THR A 408 18.48 6.81 32.21
C THR A 408 18.28 5.50 31.46
N ALA A 409 17.12 5.31 30.82
CA ALA A 409 16.84 4.10 30.04
C ALA A 409 17.81 3.90 28.86
N ALA A 410 18.26 5.00 28.24
CA ALA A 410 19.25 4.94 27.16
C ALA A 410 20.64 4.53 27.65
N THR A 411 21.06 4.99 28.84
CA THR A 411 22.34 4.57 29.46
C THR A 411 22.31 3.11 29.92
N GLU A 412 21.21 2.64 30.49
CA GLU A 412 21.05 1.26 30.98
C GLU A 412 21.02 0.24 29.81
N GLY A 413 20.34 0.58 28.71
CA GLY A 413 20.34 -0.25 27.50
C GLY A 413 21.71 -0.37 26.83
N SER A 414 22.58 0.64 26.95
CA SER A 414 23.96 0.62 26.42
C SER A 414 24.92 -0.19 27.30
N SER A 415 24.70 -0.26 28.62
CA SER A 415 25.51 -1.08 29.53
C SER A 415 25.24 -2.59 29.37
N ASP A 416 24.01 -2.99 29.06
CA ASP A 416 23.65 -4.40 28.86
C ASP A 416 24.31 -5.01 27.61
N GLU A 417 24.52 -4.24 26.54
CA GLU A 417 25.24 -4.70 25.34
C GLU A 417 26.74 -4.89 25.56
N ARG A 418 27.38 -4.04 26.38
CA ARG A 418 28.80 -4.23 26.75
C ARG A 418 29.02 -5.52 27.53
N THR A 419 28.04 -5.90 28.35
CA THR A 419 28.08 -7.14 29.13
C THR A 419 27.81 -8.39 28.28
N ARG A 420 26.94 -8.28 27.26
CA ARG A 420 26.65 -9.39 26.31
C ARG A 420 27.77 -9.63 25.30
N HIS A 421 28.45 -8.59 24.83
CA HIS A 421 29.64 -8.77 23.97
C HIS A 421 30.89 -9.23 24.73
N ALA A 422 30.96 -8.99 26.05
CA ALA A 422 32.03 -9.52 26.90
C ALA A 422 31.84 -11.01 27.28
N THR A 423 30.68 -11.61 26.97
CA THR A 423 30.33 -12.99 27.37
C THR A 423 30.05 -13.95 26.22
N ALA A 424 30.27 -13.56 24.96
CA ALA A 424 30.21 -14.51 23.84
C ALA A 424 31.58 -15.23 23.68
N PRO A 425 31.69 -16.54 23.97
CA PRO A 425 32.87 -17.30 23.57
C PRO A 425 32.83 -17.50 22.05
N TYR A 426 33.99 -17.33 21.42
CA TYR A 426 34.21 -17.76 20.04
C TYR A 426 33.87 -19.25 19.90
N HIS A 427 32.87 -19.56 19.09
CA HIS A 427 32.69 -20.87 18.45
C HIS A 427 32.15 -20.70 17.04
#